data_AF-A0A450V423-F1
#
_entry.id   AF-A0A450V423-F1
#
_cell.length_a   1.000
_cell.length_b   1.000
_cell.length_c   1.000
_cell.angle_alpha   90.00
_cell.angle_beta   90.00
_cell.angle_gamma   90.00
#
_symmetry.space_group_name_H-M   'P 1'
#
loop_
_entity.id
_entity.type
_entity.pdbx_description
1 polymer ?
#
loop_
_entity_poly.entity_id
_entity_poly.type
_entity_poly.pdbx_seq_one_letter_code
_entity_poly.pdbx_strand_id
1 'polypeptide(L)'
;MKINIKTFISYSHDSIDHKRMVLGLANQLRKQGIDCALDQYEESPEEGWIEWMEACITESTYVVVVCSKGYSEKLQLKNDVEGKGVRWEGAIIKQEIYNAKGKNPRFIPVIFGEDNKKYIPHALKAVTYYDVLSESGYERLYRRLTKQPAIRKPRLGNVVEFPKQPNKELGSGTNGGFEAASVSQIAKGNNNVQIAGVTGGVALHTHGGLKVSFLPPPGTIGANSLLKQSIKERFNKIGEQREKRFGKRAYSVMYKNFKRDFEIENQVWTVIWDWPEATADAIIAYLDDKYANTIAGRNEAAIARGTMIPGEGHLFAQEKELLTYLGLEISSPEIKEALHRFFGVKSHTKLTKSKHWQWVLYLEAQVRELIGE
;
A
#
# COMPACT_ATOMS: atom_id res chain seq x y z
N MET A 1 28.10 -6.11 -6.43
CA MET A 1 27.42 -7.32 -6.95
C MET A 1 25.93 -7.06 -6.98
N LYS A 2 25.28 -7.11 -8.15
CA LYS A 2 23.81 -7.17 -8.21
C LYS A 2 23.40 -8.49 -7.56
N ILE A 3 22.66 -8.44 -6.47
CA ILE A 3 22.06 -9.64 -5.88
C ILE A 3 20.92 -10.02 -6.84
N ASN A 4 21.09 -11.08 -7.62
CA ASN A 4 20.05 -11.57 -8.51
C ASN A 4 19.14 -12.52 -7.73
N ILE A 5 17.95 -12.05 -7.33
CA ILE A 5 17.00 -12.83 -6.53
C ILE A 5 16.09 -13.58 -7.51
N LYS A 6 16.37 -14.87 -7.74
CA LYS A 6 15.50 -15.74 -8.54
C LYS A 6 14.26 -16.13 -7.73
N THR A 7 13.08 -15.86 -8.27
CA THR A 7 11.79 -16.18 -7.67
C THR A 7 10.91 -16.89 -8.70
N PHE A 8 10.13 -17.87 -8.28
CA PHE A 8 9.12 -18.52 -9.13
C PHE A 8 7.73 -18.30 -8.55
N ILE A 9 6.74 -17.97 -9.38
CA ILE A 9 5.34 -17.89 -8.94
C ILE A 9 4.61 -19.16 -9.34
N SER A 10 4.22 -19.93 -8.33
CA SER A 10 3.27 -21.03 -8.45
C SER A 10 1.85 -20.53 -8.19
N TYR A 11 0.94 -20.78 -9.12
CA TYR A 11 -0.47 -20.42 -9.01
C TYR A 11 -1.33 -21.41 -9.80
N SER A 12 -2.66 -21.29 -9.68
CA SER A 12 -3.61 -22.07 -10.47
C SER A 12 -4.34 -21.18 -11.47
N HIS A 13 -4.67 -21.74 -12.63
CA HIS A 13 -5.39 -21.05 -13.69
C HIS A 13 -6.90 -20.94 -13.38
N ASP A 14 -7.26 -20.22 -12.32
CA ASP A 14 -8.63 -20.14 -11.79
C ASP A 14 -9.58 -19.35 -12.71
N SER A 15 -9.15 -18.17 -13.15
CA SER A 15 -9.90 -17.29 -14.06
C SER A 15 -8.94 -16.41 -14.87
N ILE A 16 -9.45 -15.76 -15.91
CA ILE A 16 -8.66 -14.80 -16.72
C ILE A 16 -8.16 -13.65 -15.84
N ASP A 17 -9.02 -13.09 -14.99
CA ASP A 17 -8.64 -12.01 -14.08
C ASP A 17 -7.58 -12.46 -13.07
N HIS A 18 -7.68 -13.70 -12.57
CA HIS A 18 -6.66 -14.26 -11.68
C HIS A 18 -5.30 -14.39 -12.39
N LYS A 19 -5.28 -14.87 -13.65
CA LYS A 19 -4.06 -14.93 -14.47
C LYS A 19 -3.44 -13.53 -14.68
N ARG A 20 -4.26 -12.52 -14.97
CA ARG A 20 -3.83 -11.13 -15.13
C ARG A 20 -3.24 -10.56 -13.85
N MET A 21 -3.86 -10.80 -12.69
CA MET A 21 -3.32 -10.36 -11.40
C MET A 21 -1.96 -11.00 -11.08
N VAL A 22 -1.81 -12.30 -11.36
CA VAL A 22 -0.53 -13.01 -11.19
C VAL A 22 0.55 -12.46 -12.12
N LEU A 23 0.21 -12.21 -13.38
CA LEU A 23 1.12 -11.60 -14.35
C LEU A 23 1.55 -10.20 -13.92
N GLY A 24 0.60 -9.39 -13.41
CA GLY A 24 0.88 -8.07 -12.86
C GLY A 24 1.87 -8.11 -11.70
N LEU A 25 1.69 -9.05 -10.77
CA LEU A 25 2.63 -9.28 -9.67
C LEU A 25 4.03 -9.67 -10.17
N ALA A 26 4.12 -10.61 -11.11
CA ALA A 26 5.40 -11.03 -11.69
C ALA A 26 6.12 -9.88 -12.39
N ASN A 27 5.40 -9.12 -13.23
CA ASN A 27 5.94 -7.96 -13.94
C ASN A 27 6.46 -6.89 -12.97
N GLN A 28 5.73 -6.64 -11.88
CA GLN A 28 6.13 -5.67 -10.88
C GLN A 28 7.41 -6.08 -10.14
N LEU A 29 7.53 -7.36 -9.76
CA LEU A 29 8.74 -7.92 -9.15
C LEU A 29 9.94 -7.80 -10.10
N ARG A 30 9.77 -8.16 -11.39
CA ARG A 30 10.81 -8.02 -12.43
C ARG A 30 11.24 -6.57 -12.63
N LYS A 31 10.28 -5.65 -12.74
CA LYS A 31 10.54 -4.21 -12.87
C LYS A 31 11.38 -3.66 -11.70
N GLN A 32 11.28 -4.27 -10.52
CA GLN A 32 11.99 -3.87 -9.32
C GLN A 32 13.26 -4.71 -9.04
N GLY A 33 13.71 -5.51 -10.01
CA GLY A 33 15.01 -6.20 -9.96
C GLY A 33 15.00 -7.58 -9.29
N ILE A 34 13.83 -8.19 -9.14
CA ILE A 34 13.69 -9.61 -8.75
C ILE A 34 13.46 -10.42 -10.03
N ASP A 35 14.33 -11.39 -10.31
CA ASP A 35 14.19 -12.26 -11.47
C ASP A 35 13.05 -13.26 -11.22
N CYS A 36 11.85 -12.89 -11.66
CA CYS A 36 10.64 -13.66 -11.45
C CYS A 36 10.33 -14.52 -12.67
N ALA A 37 10.28 -15.84 -12.49
CA ALA A 37 9.79 -16.81 -13.46
C ALA A 37 8.29 -17.04 -13.30
N LEU A 38 7.59 -17.17 -14.43
CA LEU A 38 6.16 -17.39 -14.54
C LEU A 38 5.88 -18.16 -15.83
N ASP A 39 4.97 -19.14 -15.79
CA ASP A 39 4.58 -19.94 -16.94
C ASP A 39 4.05 -19.09 -18.12
N GLN A 40 3.37 -17.97 -17.84
CA GLN A 40 2.85 -17.04 -18.85
C GLN A 40 3.95 -16.32 -19.65
N TYR A 41 5.22 -16.38 -19.22
CA TYR A 41 6.33 -15.86 -20.02
C TYR A 41 6.88 -16.90 -21.00
N GLU A 42 6.51 -18.17 -20.86
CA GLU A 42 6.98 -19.27 -21.69
C GLU A 42 5.88 -19.70 -22.65
N GLU A 43 6.20 -19.80 -23.94
CA GLU A 43 5.26 -20.29 -24.94
C GLU A 43 5.28 -21.82 -25.02
N SER A 44 6.48 -22.41 -25.04
CA SER A 44 6.69 -23.85 -25.11
C SER A 44 8.13 -24.19 -24.69
N PRO A 45 8.37 -24.62 -23.44
CA PRO A 45 9.71 -25.02 -23.00
C PRO A 45 10.16 -26.30 -23.74
N GLU A 46 11.42 -26.34 -24.20
CA GLU A 46 11.97 -27.45 -24.98
C GLU A 46 12.04 -28.75 -24.18
N GLU A 47 12.34 -28.64 -22.88
CA GLU A 47 12.35 -29.72 -21.88
C GLU A 47 10.94 -30.16 -21.45
N GLY A 48 9.91 -29.41 -21.87
CA GLY A 48 8.52 -29.63 -21.47
C GLY A 48 8.16 -29.01 -20.11
N TRP A 49 6.86 -28.80 -19.91
CA TRP A 49 6.33 -28.05 -18.75
C TRP A 49 6.70 -28.64 -17.38
N ILE A 50 6.84 -29.97 -17.31
CA ILE A 50 7.14 -30.65 -16.05
C ILE A 50 8.59 -30.36 -15.63
N GLU A 51 9.54 -30.61 -16.52
CA GLU A 51 10.97 -30.40 -16.25
C GLU A 51 11.27 -28.91 -16.02
N TRP A 52 10.67 -28.03 -16.83
CA TRP A 52 10.79 -26.58 -16.65
C TRP A 52 10.30 -26.11 -15.27
N MET A 53 9.14 -26.60 -14.82
CA MET A 53 8.58 -26.22 -13.52
C MET A 53 9.43 -26.77 -12.36
N GLU A 54 9.92 -28.01 -12.46
CA GLU A 54 10.82 -28.60 -11.46
C GLU A 54 12.13 -27.81 -11.36
N ALA A 55 12.70 -27.41 -12.50
CA ALA A 55 13.86 -26.53 -12.56
C ALA A 55 13.57 -25.18 -11.89
N CYS A 56 12.44 -24.54 -12.21
CA CYS A 56 12.02 -23.28 -11.60
C CYS A 56 11.88 -23.38 -10.07
N ILE A 57 11.29 -24.46 -9.55
CA ILE A 57 11.13 -24.69 -8.11
C ILE A 57 12.50 -24.90 -7.44
N THR A 58 13.39 -25.64 -8.11
CA THR A 58 14.69 -26.03 -7.56
C THR A 58 15.68 -24.85 -7.56
N GLU A 59 15.75 -24.11 -8.65
CA GLU A 59 16.69 -22.99 -8.84
C GLU A 59 16.26 -21.69 -8.14
N SER A 60 14.97 -21.54 -7.85
CA SER A 60 14.47 -20.32 -7.23
C SER A 60 14.87 -20.20 -5.77
N THR A 61 15.32 -19.00 -5.40
CA THR A 61 15.60 -18.65 -4.00
C THR A 61 14.31 -18.59 -3.18
N TYR A 62 13.21 -18.16 -3.81
CA TYR A 62 11.88 -18.14 -3.24
C TYR A 62 10.86 -18.67 -4.23
N VAL A 63 9.88 -19.42 -3.72
CA VAL A 63 8.71 -19.85 -4.48
C VAL A 63 7.50 -19.16 -3.89
N VAL A 64 6.95 -18.20 -4.63
CA VAL A 64 5.72 -17.50 -4.26
C VAL A 64 4.54 -18.40 -4.61
N VAL A 65 3.76 -18.77 -3.61
CA VAL A 65 2.61 -19.66 -3.75
C VAL A 65 1.34 -18.82 -3.66
N VAL A 66 0.73 -18.55 -4.81
CA VAL A 66 -0.53 -17.81 -4.88
C VAL A 66 -1.67 -18.73 -4.45
N CYS A 67 -2.16 -18.50 -3.24
CA CYS A 67 -3.19 -19.31 -2.61
C CYS A 67 -4.57 -18.82 -3.05
N SER A 68 -5.28 -19.65 -3.81
CA SER A 68 -6.63 -19.41 -4.28
C SER A 68 -7.48 -20.68 -4.11
N LYS A 69 -8.78 -20.57 -4.39
CA LYS A 69 -9.70 -21.71 -4.32
C LYS A 69 -9.22 -22.86 -5.21
N GLY A 70 -8.96 -22.61 -6.49
CA GLY A 70 -8.56 -23.65 -7.43
C GLY A 70 -7.18 -24.23 -7.09
N TYR A 71 -6.28 -23.43 -6.51
CA TYR A 71 -4.98 -23.92 -6.06
C TYR A 71 -5.13 -24.92 -4.91
N SER A 72 -5.96 -24.60 -3.92
CA SER A 72 -6.25 -25.47 -2.78
C SER A 72 -6.94 -26.76 -3.21
N GLU A 73 -7.92 -26.67 -4.13
CA GLU A 73 -8.61 -27.84 -4.68
C GLU A 73 -7.62 -28.76 -5.41
N LYS A 74 -6.76 -28.21 -6.28
CA LYS A 74 -5.72 -28.98 -6.98
C LYS A 74 -4.76 -29.69 -6.03
N LEU A 75 -4.39 -29.06 -4.91
CA LEU A 75 -3.54 -29.67 -3.88
C LEU A 75 -4.23 -30.79 -3.10
N GLN A 76 -5.56 -30.75 -2.98
CA GLN A 76 -6.33 -31.73 -2.22
C GLN A 76 -6.69 -32.98 -3.02
N LEU A 77 -6.72 -32.89 -4.35
CA LEU A 77 -6.93 -34.04 -5.22
C LEU A 77 -5.93 -35.15 -4.87
N LYS A 78 -6.47 -36.32 -4.49
CA LYS A 78 -5.68 -37.54 -4.37
C LYS A 78 -5.39 -38.06 -5.78
N ASN A 79 -4.18 -38.56 -6.00
CA ASN A 79 -3.75 -39.20 -7.23
C ASN A 79 -4.60 -40.45 -7.46
N ASP A 80 -5.74 -40.30 -8.11
CA ASP A 80 -6.58 -41.43 -8.46
C ASP A 80 -7.38 -41.12 -9.72
N VAL A 81 -6.68 -40.98 -10.86
CA VAL A 81 -7.27 -41.20 -12.19
C VAL A 81 -6.16 -41.70 -13.12
N GLU A 82 -6.10 -43.02 -13.29
CA GLU A 82 -5.60 -43.61 -14.53
C GLU A 82 -6.40 -43.01 -15.70
N GLY A 83 -5.71 -42.29 -16.58
CA GLY A 83 -6.26 -41.89 -17.88
C GLY A 83 -6.53 -40.39 -18.04
N LYS A 84 -5.76 -39.81 -18.96
CA LYS A 84 -5.90 -38.48 -19.59
C LYS A 84 -5.38 -37.28 -18.77
N GLY A 85 -4.10 -36.98 -19.02
CA GLY A 85 -3.60 -35.61 -19.18
C GLY A 85 -3.55 -34.73 -17.92
N VAL A 86 -2.37 -34.65 -17.33
CA VAL A 86 -1.84 -33.50 -16.57
C VAL A 86 -2.66 -33.07 -15.34
N ARG A 87 -2.39 -33.74 -14.20
CA ARG A 87 -2.66 -33.24 -12.85
C ARG A 87 -1.44 -33.41 -11.92
N TRP A 88 -0.24 -33.20 -12.45
CA TRP A 88 1.03 -33.47 -11.75
C TRP A 88 1.61 -32.25 -10.99
N GLU A 89 1.30 -31.03 -11.42
CA GLU A 89 1.87 -29.77 -10.88
C GLU A 89 1.62 -29.60 -9.37
N GLY A 90 0.38 -29.88 -8.94
CA GLY A 90 0.01 -29.80 -7.53
C GLY A 90 0.72 -30.85 -6.66
N ALA A 91 1.04 -32.02 -7.22
CA ALA A 91 1.68 -33.11 -6.48
C ALA A 91 3.15 -32.81 -6.16
N ILE A 92 3.90 -32.24 -7.11
CA ILE A 92 5.32 -31.88 -6.94
C ILE A 92 5.46 -30.79 -5.87
N ILE A 93 4.68 -29.71 -5.97
CA ILE A 93 4.74 -28.61 -5.00
C ILE A 93 4.25 -29.06 -3.62
N LYS A 94 3.22 -29.91 -3.57
CA LYS A 94 2.78 -30.51 -2.31
C LYS A 94 3.90 -31.31 -1.67
N GLN A 95 4.55 -32.21 -2.42
CA GLN A 95 5.66 -33.01 -1.93
C GLN A 95 6.80 -32.13 -1.39
N GLU A 96 7.21 -31.10 -2.14
CA GLU A 96 8.26 -30.17 -1.75
C GLU A 96 7.93 -29.36 -0.49
N ILE A 97 6.68 -28.87 -0.37
CA ILE A 97 6.21 -28.16 0.82
C ILE A 97 6.19 -29.10 2.04
N TYR A 98 5.74 -30.34 1.87
CA TYR A 98 5.69 -31.36 2.95
C TYR A 98 7.10 -31.81 3.37
N ASN A 99 7.99 -32.07 2.41
CA ASN A 99 9.38 -32.48 2.64
C ASN A 99 10.16 -31.46 3.46
N ALA A 100 9.78 -30.19 3.33
CA ALA A 100 10.44 -29.11 4.03
C ALA A 100 10.01 -28.92 5.50
N LYS A 101 9.16 -29.82 6.03
CA LYS A 101 8.87 -30.02 7.47
C LYS A 101 8.64 -28.73 8.27
N GLY A 102 7.93 -27.76 7.71
CA GLY A 102 7.59 -26.50 8.39
C GLY A 102 8.79 -25.57 8.66
N LYS A 103 9.97 -25.86 8.09
CA LYS A 103 11.19 -25.05 8.22
C LYS A 103 11.62 -24.42 6.89
N ASN A 104 10.74 -24.34 5.89
CA ASN A 104 11.15 -23.79 4.60
C ASN A 104 10.98 -22.27 4.52
N PRO A 105 12.06 -21.46 4.57
CA PRO A 105 11.97 -20.03 4.33
C PRO A 105 11.67 -19.69 2.85
N ARG A 106 11.74 -20.68 1.93
CA ARG A 106 11.63 -20.53 0.47
C ARG A 106 10.19 -20.39 -0.02
N PHE A 107 9.26 -21.17 0.51
CA PHE A 107 7.86 -21.15 0.05
C PHE A 107 7.08 -20.04 0.76
N ILE A 108 6.62 -19.06 0.00
CA ILE A 108 5.99 -17.84 0.53
C ILE A 108 4.53 -17.81 0.09
N PRO A 109 3.56 -18.02 1.01
CA PRO A 109 2.15 -17.91 0.67
C PRO A 109 1.76 -16.45 0.39
N VAL A 110 1.14 -16.23 -0.77
CA VAL A 110 0.59 -14.96 -1.22
C VAL A 110 -0.90 -15.13 -1.50
N ILE A 111 -1.71 -14.14 -1.18
CA ILE A 111 -3.14 -14.11 -1.52
C ILE A 111 -3.47 -12.82 -2.27
N PHE A 112 -4.54 -12.86 -3.04
CA PHE A 112 -5.18 -11.67 -3.61
C PHE A 112 -6.50 -11.46 -2.87
N GLY A 113 -6.49 -10.60 -1.85
CA GLY A 113 -7.65 -10.33 -1.00
C GLY A 113 -7.82 -11.35 0.14
N GLU A 114 -8.22 -10.85 1.31
CA GLU A 114 -8.38 -11.62 2.54
C GLU A 114 -9.33 -12.84 2.43
N ASP A 115 -10.31 -12.80 1.53
CA ASP A 115 -11.21 -13.94 1.28
C ASP A 115 -10.48 -15.22 0.86
N ASN A 116 -9.29 -15.08 0.27
CA ASN A 116 -8.47 -16.20 -0.17
C ASN A 116 -7.59 -16.80 0.94
N LYS A 117 -7.52 -16.17 2.11
CA LYS A 117 -6.74 -16.66 3.27
C LYS A 117 -7.12 -18.08 3.70
N LYS A 118 -8.40 -18.45 3.58
CA LYS A 118 -8.89 -19.80 3.91
C LYS A 118 -8.32 -20.90 3.01
N TYR A 119 -7.82 -20.53 1.82
CA TYR A 119 -7.24 -21.47 0.86
C TYR A 119 -5.73 -21.67 1.02
N ILE A 120 -5.10 -21.04 2.02
CA ILE A 120 -3.68 -21.28 2.32
C ILE A 120 -3.48 -22.76 2.70
N PRO A 121 -2.58 -23.50 2.02
CA PRO A 121 -2.31 -24.90 2.31
C PRO A 121 -1.92 -25.11 3.77
N HIS A 122 -2.39 -26.20 4.39
CA HIS A 122 -2.15 -26.47 5.81
C HIS A 122 -0.67 -26.35 6.21
N ALA A 123 0.24 -26.89 5.39
CA ALA A 123 1.68 -26.84 5.63
C ALA A 123 2.28 -25.42 5.58
N LEU A 124 1.61 -24.45 4.95
CA LEU A 124 2.02 -23.04 4.88
C LEU A 124 1.28 -22.15 5.87
N LYS A 125 0.30 -22.66 6.64
CA LYS A 125 -0.42 -21.85 7.64
C LYS A 125 0.45 -21.35 8.79
N ALA A 126 1.56 -22.05 9.07
CA ALA A 126 2.49 -21.68 10.15
C ALA A 126 3.49 -20.59 9.75
N VAL A 127 3.60 -20.24 8.46
CA VAL A 127 4.50 -19.20 7.97
C VAL A 127 3.73 -17.91 7.65
N THR A 128 4.44 -16.78 7.62
CA THR A 128 3.85 -15.48 7.27
C THR A 128 3.35 -15.50 5.83
N TYR A 129 2.08 -15.11 5.63
CA TYR A 129 1.51 -14.85 4.31
C TYR A 129 1.44 -13.35 4.00
N TYR A 130 1.25 -13.03 2.73
CA TYR A 130 1.21 -11.67 2.21
C TYR A 130 -0.01 -11.48 1.30
N ASP A 131 -0.94 -10.59 1.68
CA ASP A 131 -2.03 -10.18 0.80
C ASP A 131 -1.55 -9.01 -0.07
N VAL A 132 -1.20 -9.28 -1.33
CA VAL A 132 -0.59 -8.23 -2.18
C VAL A 132 -1.60 -7.19 -2.68
N LEU A 133 -2.91 -7.38 -2.46
CA LEU A 133 -3.92 -6.34 -2.71
C LEU A 133 -4.12 -5.39 -1.51
N SER A 134 -3.58 -5.74 -0.34
CA SER A 134 -3.56 -4.84 0.82
C SER A 134 -2.55 -3.71 0.63
N GLU A 135 -2.81 -2.56 1.24
CA GLU A 135 -2.02 -1.32 1.07
C GLU A 135 -0.50 -1.51 1.27
N SER A 136 -0.09 -2.36 2.22
CA SER A 136 1.32 -2.64 2.52
C SER A 136 1.77 -4.05 2.13
N GLY A 137 0.88 -4.88 1.59
CA GLY A 137 1.16 -6.31 1.42
C GLY A 137 2.22 -6.60 0.36
N TYR A 138 2.18 -5.89 -0.77
CA TYR A 138 3.24 -5.96 -1.78
C TYR A 138 4.59 -5.49 -1.20
N GLU A 139 4.63 -4.38 -0.47
CA GLU A 139 5.87 -3.88 0.15
C GLU A 139 6.44 -4.91 1.15
N ARG A 140 5.59 -5.50 1.98
CA ARG A 140 5.99 -6.54 2.93
C ARG A 140 6.55 -7.78 2.22
N LEU A 141 5.93 -8.21 1.13
CA LEU A 141 6.42 -9.32 0.29
C LEU A 141 7.78 -8.96 -0.32
N TYR A 142 7.88 -7.78 -0.92
CA TYR A 142 9.12 -7.31 -1.55
C TYR A 142 10.28 -7.20 -0.54
N ARG A 143 10.02 -6.64 0.65
CA ARG A 143 10.98 -6.60 1.76
C ARG A 143 11.42 -7.99 2.21
N ARG A 144 10.50 -8.97 2.21
CA ARG A 144 10.82 -10.36 2.53
C ARG A 144 11.75 -10.96 1.48
N LEU A 145 11.42 -10.82 0.19
CA LEU A 145 12.22 -11.34 -0.91
C LEU A 145 13.62 -10.71 -0.92
N THR A 146 13.71 -9.40 -0.71
CA THR A 146 14.97 -8.64 -0.70
C THR A 146 15.74 -8.65 0.62
N LYS A 147 15.21 -9.31 1.66
CA LYS A 147 15.78 -9.36 3.02
C LYS A 147 15.98 -7.96 3.64
N GLN A 148 15.03 -7.07 3.43
CA GLN A 148 15.03 -5.69 3.94
C GLN A 148 13.98 -5.50 5.07
N PRO A 149 14.28 -5.92 6.32
CA PRO A 149 13.32 -5.79 7.42
C PRO A 149 12.94 -4.32 7.66
N ALA A 150 11.66 -4.08 7.95
CA ALA A 150 11.14 -2.73 8.20
C ALA A 150 11.80 -2.06 9.42
N ILE A 151 12.08 -2.86 10.47
CA ILE A 151 12.77 -2.42 11.68
C ILE A 151 14.09 -3.17 11.77
N ARG A 152 15.21 -2.44 11.77
CA ARG A 152 16.53 -3.03 12.00
C ARG A 152 16.72 -3.27 13.49
N LYS A 153 17.11 -4.50 13.86
CA LYS A 153 17.46 -4.83 15.24
C LYS A 153 18.61 -3.90 15.68
N PRO A 154 18.44 -3.10 16.76
CA PRO A 154 19.52 -2.25 17.24
C PRO A 154 20.69 -3.12 17.73
N ARG A 155 21.89 -2.54 17.78
CA ARG A 155 23.05 -3.22 18.34
C ARG A 155 22.76 -3.60 19.80
N LEU A 156 23.22 -4.78 20.20
CA LEU A 156 23.08 -5.23 21.58
C LEU A 156 23.85 -4.26 22.48
N GLY A 157 23.18 -3.70 23.49
CA GLY A 157 23.82 -2.86 24.51
C GLY A 157 24.65 -3.71 25.48
N ASN A 158 25.46 -3.03 26.29
CA ASN A 158 26.14 -3.69 27.40
C ASN A 158 25.13 -4.12 28.46
N VAL A 159 25.42 -5.23 29.14
CA VAL A 159 24.64 -5.67 30.28
C VAL A 159 24.72 -4.60 31.36
N VAL A 160 23.57 -4.14 31.83
CA VAL A 160 23.49 -3.25 33.00
C VAL A 160 23.57 -4.13 34.24
N GLU A 161 24.71 -4.08 34.93
CA GLU A 161 24.85 -4.71 36.24
C GLU A 161 24.15 -3.84 37.29
N PHE A 162 23.07 -4.35 37.87
CA PHE A 162 22.43 -3.71 39.00
C PHE A 162 23.21 -4.03 40.28
N PRO A 163 23.40 -3.06 41.19
CA PRO A 163 23.98 -3.34 42.49
C PRO A 163 23.12 -4.37 43.22
N LYS A 164 23.76 -5.32 43.91
CA LYS A 164 23.04 -6.26 44.80
C LYS A 164 22.22 -5.44 45.78
N GLN A 165 20.92 -5.71 45.85
CA GLN A 165 20.08 -5.07 46.87
C GLN A 165 20.70 -5.39 48.23
N PRO A 166 20.97 -4.39 49.08
CA PRO A 166 21.42 -4.66 50.43
C PRO A 166 20.35 -5.51 51.12
N ASN A 167 20.76 -6.63 51.71
CA ASN A 167 19.90 -7.35 52.63
C ASN A 167 19.41 -6.34 53.66
N LYS A 168 18.10 -6.12 53.70
CA LYS A 168 17.47 -5.26 54.68
C LYS A 168 17.51 -5.99 56.01
N GLU A 169 18.64 -5.92 56.71
CA GLU A 169 18.62 -6.11 58.15
C GLU A 169 17.80 -4.97 58.72
N LEU A 170 16.75 -5.34 59.44
CA LEU A 170 15.81 -4.43 60.08
C LEU A 170 16.52 -3.78 61.28
N GLY A 171 17.33 -2.75 61.00
CA GLY A 171 18.07 -1.97 61.99
C GLY A 171 17.47 -0.58 62.18
N SER A 172 17.16 -0.25 63.42
CA SER A 172 16.51 0.97 63.89
C SER A 172 17.27 2.28 63.60
N GLY A 173 16.52 3.31 63.23
CA GLY A 173 16.75 4.71 63.62
C GLY A 173 17.95 5.44 63.02
N THR A 174 17.69 6.48 62.21
CA THR A 174 17.85 7.90 62.60
C THR A 174 17.61 8.82 61.39
N ASN A 175 17.00 9.97 61.64
CA ASN A 175 16.78 11.05 60.69
C ASN A 175 18.12 11.62 60.18
N GLY A 176 18.26 11.70 58.86
CA GLY A 176 19.33 12.44 58.19
C GLY A 176 18.89 12.77 56.76
N GLY A 177 18.76 14.07 56.47
CA GLY A 177 18.17 14.59 55.24
C GLY A 177 18.89 14.15 53.96
N PHE A 178 18.10 13.82 52.94
CA PHE A 178 18.59 13.69 51.58
C PHE A 178 18.53 15.06 50.90
N GLU A 179 19.68 15.74 50.81
CA GLU A 179 19.88 16.78 49.81
C GLU A 179 19.89 16.10 48.42
N ALA A 180 18.82 16.34 47.65
CA ALA A 180 18.80 16.02 46.25
C ALA A 180 19.75 16.98 45.52
N ALA A 181 20.88 16.47 45.02
CA ALA A 181 21.75 17.22 44.13
C ALA A 181 20.95 17.61 42.87
N SER A 182 20.47 18.85 42.84
CA SER A 182 19.81 19.45 41.68
C SER A 182 20.88 19.95 40.72
N VAL A 183 21.03 19.27 39.58
CA VAL A 183 21.84 19.79 38.49
C VAL A 183 21.01 20.82 37.73
N SER A 184 21.32 22.10 37.93
CA SER A 184 20.77 23.20 37.13
C SER A 184 21.69 23.47 35.94
N GLN A 185 21.20 23.22 34.72
CA GLN A 185 21.87 23.66 33.50
C GLN A 185 21.01 24.72 32.80
N ILE A 186 21.61 25.88 32.51
CA ILE A 186 20.99 26.96 31.74
C ILE A 186 21.60 26.93 30.34
N ALA A 187 20.83 26.51 29.34
CA ALA A 187 21.21 26.63 27.93
C ALA A 187 20.64 27.93 27.36
N LYS A 188 21.51 28.86 26.91
CA LYS A 188 21.10 30.05 26.15
C LYS A 188 21.27 29.78 24.65
N GLY A 189 20.16 29.61 23.93
CA GLY A 189 20.12 29.52 22.46
C GLY A 189 19.00 28.62 21.93
N ASN A 190 18.71 28.73 20.63
CA ASN A 190 17.78 27.84 19.93
C ASN A 190 18.44 26.47 19.70
N ASN A 191 18.40 25.56 20.66
CA ASN A 191 18.89 24.19 20.43
C ASN A 191 18.05 23.14 21.18
N ASN A 192 17.76 22.05 20.45
CA ASN A 192 17.08 20.84 20.92
C ASN A 192 17.78 20.27 22.17
N VAL A 193 17.00 20.00 23.21
CA VAL A 193 17.47 19.30 24.41
C VAL A 193 17.01 17.84 24.33
N GLN A 194 17.94 16.90 24.17
CA GLN A 194 17.66 15.47 24.31
C GLN A 194 18.01 15.02 25.72
N ILE A 195 17.03 14.47 26.44
CA ILE A 195 17.18 13.94 27.79
C ILE A 195 16.83 12.44 27.74
N ALA A 196 17.78 11.58 28.11
CA ALA A 196 17.55 10.14 28.21
C ALA A 196 17.59 9.71 29.69
N GLY A 197 16.46 9.20 30.18
CA GLY A 197 16.34 8.51 31.47
C GLY A 197 16.57 9.37 32.71
N VAL A 198 15.51 10.01 33.22
CA VAL A 198 15.50 10.60 34.57
C VAL A 198 14.27 10.10 35.31
N THR A 199 14.44 9.60 36.53
CA THR A 199 13.34 9.39 37.48
C THR A 199 13.15 10.65 38.30
N GLY A 200 12.39 11.61 37.76
CA GLY A 200 12.08 12.89 38.40
C GLY A 200 11.44 13.89 37.43
N GLY A 201 10.64 14.83 37.96
CA GLY A 201 9.98 15.87 37.17
C GLY A 201 10.98 16.87 36.59
N VAL A 202 10.81 17.22 35.31
CA VAL A 202 11.65 18.21 34.60
C VAL A 202 10.87 19.51 34.45
N ALA A 203 11.42 20.62 34.95
CA ALA A 203 10.85 21.96 34.76
C ALA A 203 11.61 22.68 33.62
N LEU A 204 10.90 23.00 32.54
CA LEU A 204 11.43 23.77 31.40
C LEU A 204 10.77 25.15 31.38
N HIS A 205 11.56 26.21 31.52
CA HIS A 205 11.09 27.59 31.38
C HIS A 205 11.40 28.09 29.96
N THR A 206 10.38 28.20 29.11
CA THR A 206 10.50 28.73 27.74
C THR A 206 9.66 29.99 27.57
N HIS A 207 10.15 30.97 26.81
CA HIS A 207 9.43 32.24 26.54
C HIS A 207 8.31 32.11 25.47
N GLY A 208 8.02 30.90 24.99
CA GLY A 208 6.99 30.60 24.01
C GLY A 208 6.52 29.15 24.13
N GLY A 209 5.28 28.89 23.71
CA GLY A 209 4.60 27.61 23.89
C GLY A 209 5.44 26.41 23.42
N LEU A 210 5.69 25.48 24.34
CA LEU A 210 6.39 24.22 24.08
C LEU A 210 5.60 23.37 23.08
N LYS A 211 6.22 23.03 21.95
CA LYS A 211 5.66 22.09 20.97
C LYS A 211 6.42 20.77 21.05
N VAL A 212 5.94 19.88 21.92
CA VAL A 212 6.50 18.53 22.07
C VAL A 212 5.90 17.65 20.97
N SER A 213 6.72 17.21 20.01
CA SER A 213 6.29 16.28 18.96
C SER A 213 6.61 14.85 19.36
N PHE A 214 5.59 14.07 19.68
CA PHE A 214 5.71 12.62 19.81
C PHE A 214 5.60 11.99 18.42
N LEU A 215 6.38 10.93 18.16
CA LEU A 215 6.13 10.08 17.01
C LEU A 215 4.81 9.33 17.24
N PRO A 216 3.93 9.23 16.22
CA PRO A 216 2.66 8.54 16.37
C PRO A 216 2.90 7.08 16.76
N PRO A 217 2.13 6.52 17.71
CA PRO A 217 2.33 5.17 18.19
C PRO A 217 2.24 4.14 17.04
N PRO A 218 3.05 3.08 17.03
CA PRO A 218 2.93 2.02 16.03
C PRO A 218 1.52 1.41 16.03
N GLY A 219 0.95 1.21 14.83
CA GLY A 219 -0.43 0.71 14.67
C GLY A 219 -1.52 1.79 14.69
N THR A 220 -1.15 3.06 14.71
CA THR A 220 -2.09 4.18 14.54
C THR A 220 -2.10 4.72 13.11
N ILE A 221 -3.18 5.41 12.73
CA ILE A 221 -3.32 6.08 11.43
C ILE A 221 -2.13 7.03 11.16
N GLY A 222 -1.63 7.70 12.20
CA GLY A 222 -0.51 8.63 12.10
C GLY A 222 0.83 7.98 11.76
N ALA A 223 1.01 6.70 12.13
CA ALA A 223 2.21 5.92 11.88
C ALA A 223 2.25 5.35 10.45
N ASN A 224 1.10 5.12 9.83
CA ASN A 224 0.99 4.80 8.40
C ASN A 224 0.99 6.10 7.57
N SER A 225 2.11 6.37 6.89
CA SER A 225 2.27 7.59 6.09
C SER A 225 1.29 7.67 4.91
N LEU A 226 0.88 6.53 4.34
CA LEU A 226 -0.04 6.49 3.21
C LEU A 226 -1.47 6.80 3.66
N LEU A 227 -1.96 6.14 4.70
CA LEU A 227 -3.29 6.44 5.27
C LEU A 227 -3.39 7.90 5.73
N LYS A 228 -2.36 8.39 6.41
CA LYS A 228 -2.28 9.79 6.83
C LYS A 228 -2.32 10.74 5.64
N GLN A 229 -1.64 10.42 4.55
CA GLN A 229 -1.65 11.23 3.33
C GLN A 229 -3.01 11.14 2.62
N SER A 230 -3.56 9.95 2.44
CA SER A 230 -4.87 9.70 1.81
C SER A 230 -6.01 10.45 2.52
N ILE A 231 -6.05 10.40 3.85
CA ILE A 231 -7.04 11.12 4.65
C ILE A 231 -6.85 12.65 4.50
N LYS A 232 -5.61 13.14 4.52
CA LYS A 232 -5.32 14.56 4.30
C LYS A 232 -5.73 15.03 2.91
N GLU A 233 -5.43 14.26 1.87
CA GLU A 233 -5.78 14.57 0.50
C GLU A 233 -7.30 14.65 0.33
N ARG A 234 -8.06 13.74 0.96
CA ARG A 234 -9.52 13.78 0.96
C ARG A 234 -10.08 15.03 1.66
N PHE A 235 -9.54 15.37 2.83
CA PHE A 235 -9.90 16.62 3.50
C PHE A 235 -9.60 17.84 2.63
N ASN A 236 -8.44 17.88 1.98
CA ASN A 236 -8.08 18.96 1.06
C ASN A 236 -9.03 19.00 -0.14
N LYS A 237 -9.30 17.86 -0.77
CA LYS A 237 -10.22 17.74 -1.91
C LYS A 237 -11.61 18.29 -1.57
N ILE A 238 -12.17 17.91 -0.42
CA ILE A 238 -13.45 18.44 0.05
C ILE A 238 -13.34 19.94 0.38
N GLY A 239 -12.27 20.33 1.07
CA GLY A 239 -12.02 21.70 1.50
C GLY A 239 -11.94 22.67 0.32
N GLU A 240 -11.16 22.34 -0.71
CA GLU A 240 -11.03 23.12 -1.95
C GLU A 240 -12.38 23.31 -2.65
N GLN A 241 -13.20 22.25 -2.78
CA GLN A 241 -14.52 22.37 -3.40
C GLN A 241 -15.46 23.24 -2.58
N ARG A 242 -15.40 23.15 -1.25
CA ARG A 242 -16.22 23.99 -0.36
C ARG A 242 -15.72 25.44 -0.36
N GLU A 243 -14.42 25.68 -0.43
CA GLU A 243 -13.83 27.01 -0.47
C GLU A 243 -14.22 27.77 -1.73
N LYS A 244 -14.27 27.10 -2.89
CA LYS A 244 -14.79 27.68 -4.14
C LYS A 244 -16.22 28.23 -4.00
N ARG A 245 -17.02 27.66 -3.10
CA ARG A 245 -18.45 28.01 -2.91
C ARG A 245 -18.70 28.94 -1.72
N PHE A 246 -17.94 28.80 -0.64
CA PHE A 246 -18.20 29.45 0.65
C PHE A 246 -17.04 30.32 1.15
N GLY A 247 -15.93 30.41 0.39
CA GLY A 247 -14.74 31.16 0.75
C GLY A 247 -13.93 30.56 1.90
N LYS A 248 -13.02 31.36 2.47
CA LYS A 248 -11.97 30.93 3.42
C LYS A 248 -12.46 30.21 4.68
N ARG A 249 -13.75 30.34 5.06
CA ARG A 249 -14.34 29.67 6.25
C ARG A 249 -14.77 28.22 5.98
N ALA A 250 -14.65 27.74 4.75
CA ALA A 250 -15.07 26.40 4.35
C ALA A 250 -14.38 25.27 5.14
N TYR A 251 -13.05 25.39 5.34
CA TYR A 251 -12.26 24.39 6.05
C TYR A 251 -12.63 24.28 7.53
N SER A 252 -12.84 25.42 8.22
CA SER A 252 -13.19 25.40 9.64
C SER A 252 -14.55 24.76 9.89
N VAL A 253 -15.54 24.99 9.01
CA VAL A 253 -16.85 24.33 9.07
C VAL A 253 -16.74 22.83 8.79
N MET A 254 -15.91 22.43 7.83
CA MET A 254 -15.66 21.02 7.52
C MET A 254 -15.09 20.29 8.74
N TYR A 255 -14.03 20.83 9.36
CA TYR A 255 -13.43 20.24 10.56
C TYR A 255 -14.40 20.24 11.74
N LYS A 256 -15.23 21.28 11.90
CA LYS A 256 -16.27 21.33 12.95
C LYS A 256 -17.29 20.21 12.79
N ASN A 257 -17.79 19.99 11.58
CA ASN A 257 -18.74 18.91 11.30
C ASN A 257 -18.10 17.54 11.49
N PHE A 258 -16.88 17.34 10.99
CA PHE A 258 -16.13 16.11 11.21
C PHE A 258 -15.97 15.80 12.71
N LYS A 259 -15.51 16.78 13.49
CA LYS A 259 -15.38 16.61 14.95
C LYS A 259 -16.70 16.24 15.62
N ARG A 260 -17.80 16.85 15.21
CA ARG A 260 -19.14 16.54 15.77
C ARG A 260 -19.56 15.11 15.43
N ASP A 261 -19.40 14.71 14.17
CA ASP A 261 -19.87 13.42 13.67
C ASP A 261 -19.00 12.25 14.18
N PHE A 262 -17.76 12.53 14.60
CA PHE A 262 -16.82 11.57 15.24
C PHE A 262 -16.64 11.78 16.75
N GLU A 263 -17.52 12.57 17.38
CA GLU A 263 -17.53 12.79 18.84
C GLU A 263 -16.18 13.28 19.43
N ILE A 264 -15.43 14.08 18.67
CA ILE A 264 -14.14 14.65 19.07
C ILE A 264 -14.38 15.94 19.88
N GLU A 265 -14.50 15.79 21.19
CA GLU A 265 -14.67 16.89 22.13
C GLU A 265 -13.34 17.51 22.57
N ASN A 266 -13.30 18.84 22.69
CA ASN A 266 -12.16 19.60 23.27
C ASN A 266 -10.76 19.35 22.65
N GLN A 267 -10.67 18.67 21.52
CA GLN A 267 -9.42 18.36 20.82
C GLN A 267 -9.43 18.85 19.37
N VAL A 268 -8.27 18.93 18.74
CA VAL A 268 -8.17 19.20 17.29
C VAL A 268 -8.50 17.94 16.50
N TRP A 269 -9.05 18.09 15.29
CA TRP A 269 -9.45 16.94 14.46
C TRP A 269 -8.27 15.99 14.16
N THR A 270 -7.03 16.49 14.21
CA THR A 270 -5.82 15.70 13.99
C THR A 270 -5.53 14.67 15.09
N VAL A 271 -6.33 14.61 16.17
CA VAL A 271 -6.23 13.52 17.16
C VAL A 271 -6.45 12.15 16.54
N ILE A 272 -7.13 12.07 15.39
CA ILE A 272 -7.32 10.81 14.65
C ILE A 272 -5.99 10.14 14.25
N TRP A 273 -4.87 10.86 14.27
CA TRP A 273 -3.55 10.28 14.01
C TRP A 273 -3.09 9.31 15.11
N ASP A 274 -3.67 9.40 16.30
CA ASP A 274 -3.38 8.49 17.40
C ASP A 274 -4.41 7.35 17.49
N TRP A 275 -5.42 7.33 16.60
CA TRP A 275 -6.42 6.28 16.55
C TRP A 275 -5.90 5.02 15.86
N PRO A 276 -6.45 3.83 16.16
CA PRO A 276 -6.05 2.58 15.53
C PRO A 276 -6.19 2.64 14.00
N GLU A 277 -5.24 2.03 13.30
CA GLU A 277 -5.23 1.95 11.84
C GLU A 277 -6.55 1.39 11.26
N ALA A 278 -7.16 0.43 11.96
CA ALA A 278 -8.44 -0.18 11.58
C ALA A 278 -9.62 0.81 11.47
N THR A 279 -9.52 2.00 12.08
CA THR A 279 -10.56 3.04 11.96
C THR A 279 -10.40 3.90 10.72
N ALA A 280 -9.28 3.80 10.00
CA ALA A 280 -8.99 4.61 8.82
C ALA A 280 -10.03 4.40 7.71
N ASP A 281 -10.46 3.16 7.47
CA ASP A 281 -11.43 2.84 6.42
C ASP A 281 -12.77 3.55 6.64
N ALA A 282 -13.25 3.59 7.89
CA ALA A 282 -14.47 4.30 8.23
C ALA A 282 -14.35 5.82 8.01
N ILE A 283 -13.19 6.40 8.35
CA ILE A 283 -12.91 7.82 8.12
C ILE A 283 -12.83 8.11 6.62
N ILE A 284 -12.15 7.27 5.85
CA ILE A 284 -12.01 7.37 4.41
C ILE A 284 -13.39 7.29 3.74
N ALA A 285 -14.19 6.28 4.07
CA ALA A 285 -15.53 6.11 3.54
C ALA A 285 -16.44 7.32 3.86
N TYR A 286 -16.37 7.84 5.09
CA TYR A 286 -17.07 9.06 5.46
C TYR A 286 -16.66 10.26 4.61
N LEU A 287 -15.35 10.46 4.40
CA LEU A 287 -14.86 11.57 3.58
C LEU A 287 -15.23 11.41 2.11
N ASP A 288 -15.17 10.19 1.57
CA ASP A 288 -15.56 9.90 0.20
C ASP A 288 -17.07 10.16 -0.02
N ASP A 289 -17.93 9.79 0.95
CA ASP A 289 -19.35 10.15 0.91
C ASP A 289 -19.57 11.68 0.99
N LYS A 290 -18.84 12.38 1.87
CA LYS A 290 -18.92 13.86 1.91
C LYS A 290 -18.46 14.50 0.61
N TYR A 291 -17.46 13.92 -0.06
CA TYR A 291 -17.02 14.39 -1.37
C TYR A 291 -18.06 14.12 -2.45
N ALA A 292 -18.64 12.91 -2.49
CA ALA A 292 -19.69 12.53 -3.43
C ALA A 292 -20.91 13.46 -3.35
N ASN A 293 -21.22 13.95 -2.15
CA ASN A 293 -22.28 14.92 -1.90
C ASN A 293 -21.96 16.37 -2.35
N THR A 294 -20.72 16.66 -2.76
CA THR A 294 -20.38 17.97 -3.35
C THR A 294 -20.89 18.10 -4.79
N ILE A 295 -20.92 19.33 -5.33
CA ILE A 295 -21.28 19.55 -6.75
C ILE A 295 -20.27 18.84 -7.66
N ALA A 296 -18.98 18.90 -7.34
CA ALA A 296 -17.93 18.22 -8.09
C ALA A 296 -18.10 16.69 -8.06
N GLY A 297 -18.33 16.10 -6.87
CA GLY A 297 -18.58 14.67 -6.74
C GLY A 297 -19.81 14.19 -7.50
N ARG A 298 -20.92 14.94 -7.44
CA ARG A 298 -22.13 14.62 -8.23
C ARG A 298 -21.90 14.73 -9.73
N ASN A 299 -21.11 15.70 -10.17
CA ASN A 299 -20.74 15.87 -11.58
C ASN A 299 -19.84 14.72 -12.06
N GLU A 300 -18.80 14.35 -11.29
CA GLU A 300 -17.93 13.20 -11.58
C GLU A 300 -18.75 11.91 -11.70
N ALA A 301 -19.66 11.64 -10.75
CA ALA A 301 -20.52 10.47 -10.80
C ALA A 301 -21.48 10.48 -12.01
N ALA A 302 -21.99 11.65 -12.41
CA ALA A 302 -22.87 11.78 -13.58
C ALA A 302 -22.11 11.58 -14.90
N ILE A 303 -20.86 12.06 -14.99
CA ILE A 303 -19.95 11.83 -16.12
C ILE A 303 -19.61 10.34 -16.22
N ALA A 304 -19.22 9.70 -15.11
CA ALA A 304 -18.88 8.28 -15.08
C ALA A 304 -20.05 7.37 -15.51
N ARG A 305 -21.29 7.75 -15.17
CA ARG A 305 -22.51 7.05 -15.62
C ARG A 305 -22.91 7.36 -17.08
N GLY A 306 -22.20 8.26 -17.77
CA GLY A 306 -22.54 8.71 -19.13
C GLY A 306 -23.79 9.60 -19.22
N THR A 307 -24.32 10.05 -18.07
CA THR A 307 -25.56 10.85 -18.00
C THR A 307 -25.33 12.35 -18.21
N MET A 308 -24.07 12.81 -18.22
CA MET A 308 -23.71 14.22 -18.41
C MET A 308 -22.41 14.38 -19.20
N ILE A 309 -22.42 15.27 -20.19
CA ILE A 309 -21.21 15.66 -20.94
C ILE A 309 -20.35 16.60 -20.08
N PRO A 310 -19.05 16.28 -19.84
CA PRO A 310 -18.17 17.13 -19.05
C PRO A 310 -18.07 18.56 -19.60
N GLY A 311 -17.84 19.55 -18.72
CA GLY A 311 -17.60 20.94 -19.11
C GLY A 311 -16.34 21.08 -19.98
N GLU A 312 -16.25 22.12 -20.81
CA GLU A 312 -15.12 22.31 -21.73
C GLU A 312 -13.75 22.30 -21.02
N GLY A 313 -13.62 23.00 -19.90
CA GLY A 313 -12.38 22.99 -19.12
C GLY A 313 -11.99 21.61 -18.59
N HIS A 314 -12.96 20.73 -18.31
CA HIS A 314 -12.70 19.35 -17.91
C HIS A 314 -12.21 18.51 -19.09
N LEU A 315 -12.83 18.68 -20.26
CA LEU A 315 -12.42 18.00 -21.49
C LEU A 315 -10.98 18.36 -21.89
N PHE A 316 -10.60 19.63 -21.85
CA PHE A 316 -9.21 20.05 -22.13
C PHE A 316 -8.21 19.49 -21.11
N ALA A 317 -8.60 19.41 -19.83
CA ALA A 317 -7.73 18.84 -18.79
C ALA A 317 -7.52 17.33 -19.00
N GLN A 318 -8.60 16.58 -19.24
CA GLN A 318 -8.53 15.15 -19.53
C GLN A 318 -7.75 14.87 -20.82
N GLU A 319 -8.01 15.62 -21.89
CA GLU A 319 -7.28 15.50 -23.14
C GLU A 319 -5.77 15.65 -22.93
N LYS A 320 -5.34 16.70 -22.21
CA LYS A 320 -3.93 16.93 -21.92
C LYS A 320 -3.30 15.76 -21.15
N GLU A 321 -4.03 15.20 -20.19
CA GLU A 321 -3.57 14.06 -19.40
C GLU A 321 -3.43 12.80 -20.27
N LEU A 322 -4.44 12.50 -21.09
CA LEU A 322 -4.43 11.35 -22.01
C LEU A 322 -3.32 11.45 -23.06
N LEU A 323 -3.12 12.63 -23.64
CA LEU A 323 -2.00 12.87 -24.57
C LEU A 323 -0.64 12.65 -23.89
N THR A 324 -0.51 13.04 -22.63
CA THR A 324 0.71 12.78 -21.84
C THR A 324 0.95 11.27 -21.66
N TYR A 325 -0.10 10.47 -21.41
CA TYR A 325 0.01 9.02 -21.33
C TYR A 325 0.39 8.38 -22.67
N LEU A 326 -0.10 8.92 -23.79
CA LEU A 326 0.26 8.48 -25.13
C LEU A 326 1.67 8.94 -25.56
N GLY A 327 2.32 9.82 -24.80
CA GLY A 327 3.58 10.44 -25.19
C GLY A 327 3.46 11.37 -26.39
N LEU A 328 2.26 11.92 -26.63
CA LEU A 328 1.94 12.79 -27.77
C LEU A 328 1.65 14.22 -27.29
N GLU A 329 1.88 15.18 -28.17
CA GLU A 329 1.44 16.56 -27.96
C GLU A 329 0.21 16.85 -28.82
N ILE A 330 -0.59 17.84 -28.42
CA ILE A 330 -1.73 18.30 -29.25
C ILE A 330 -1.27 18.85 -30.62
N SER A 331 0.00 19.26 -30.69
CA SER A 331 0.67 19.78 -31.87
C SER A 331 1.15 18.67 -32.82
N SER A 332 1.19 17.41 -32.35
CA SER A 332 1.74 16.26 -33.07
C SER A 332 1.00 16.02 -34.40
N PRO A 333 1.72 15.65 -35.48
CA PRO A 333 1.11 15.39 -36.79
C PRO A 333 -0.01 14.35 -36.73
N GLU A 334 0.17 13.30 -35.95
CA GLU A 334 -0.76 12.18 -35.77
C GLU A 334 -2.09 12.67 -35.17
N ILE A 335 -2.01 13.57 -34.18
CA ILE A 335 -3.18 14.16 -33.53
C ILE A 335 -3.91 15.12 -34.48
N LYS A 336 -3.17 15.95 -35.21
CA LYS A 336 -3.77 16.84 -36.23
C LYS A 336 -4.45 16.06 -37.34
N GLU A 337 -3.84 14.96 -37.78
CA GLU A 337 -4.42 14.07 -38.79
C GLU A 337 -5.68 13.39 -38.25
N ALA A 338 -5.66 12.87 -37.02
CA ALA A 338 -6.82 12.26 -36.38
C ALA A 338 -7.98 13.27 -36.21
N LEU A 339 -7.70 14.49 -35.75
CA LEU A 339 -8.69 15.56 -35.63
C LEU A 339 -9.30 15.93 -36.99
N HIS A 340 -8.48 15.97 -38.05
CA HIS A 340 -8.96 16.23 -39.40
C HIS A 340 -9.80 15.06 -39.93
N ARG A 341 -9.35 13.82 -39.72
CA ARG A 341 -10.01 12.59 -40.17
C ARG A 341 -11.38 12.39 -39.53
N PHE A 342 -11.49 12.54 -38.21
CA PHE A 342 -12.72 12.23 -37.47
C PHE A 342 -13.67 13.42 -37.38
N PHE A 343 -13.16 14.65 -37.37
CA PHE A 343 -13.98 15.84 -37.10
C PHE A 343 -13.87 16.94 -38.16
N GLY A 344 -13.00 16.79 -39.16
CA GLY A 344 -12.81 17.78 -40.23
C GLY A 344 -12.16 19.07 -39.78
N VAL A 345 -11.54 19.10 -38.58
CA VAL A 345 -10.94 20.30 -38.00
C VAL A 345 -9.43 20.16 -37.85
N LYS A 346 -8.72 21.28 -37.98
CA LYS A 346 -7.26 21.34 -37.81
C LYS A 346 -6.82 21.51 -36.35
N SER A 347 -7.75 21.76 -35.44
CA SER A 347 -7.48 22.06 -34.02
C SER A 347 -8.65 21.64 -33.15
N HIS A 348 -8.35 21.05 -32.00
CA HIS A 348 -9.32 20.68 -30.97
C HIS A 348 -10.14 21.87 -30.43
N THR A 349 -9.60 23.10 -30.48
CA THR A 349 -10.30 24.32 -30.05
C THR A 349 -11.49 24.69 -30.94
N LYS A 350 -11.59 24.08 -32.13
CA LYS A 350 -12.73 24.26 -33.05
C LYS A 350 -13.81 23.21 -32.86
N LEU A 351 -13.61 22.24 -31.96
CA LEU A 351 -14.61 21.22 -31.68
C LEU A 351 -15.76 21.81 -30.87
N THR A 352 -16.99 21.42 -31.21
CA THR A 352 -18.13 21.63 -30.31
C THR A 352 -17.95 20.75 -29.08
N LYS A 353 -18.55 21.13 -27.94
CA LYS A 353 -18.45 20.39 -26.67
C LYS A 353 -18.71 18.87 -26.83
N SER A 354 -19.73 18.49 -27.60
CA SER A 354 -20.04 17.08 -27.87
C SER A 354 -18.93 16.37 -28.66
N LYS A 355 -18.40 17.02 -29.71
CA LYS A 355 -17.29 16.48 -30.52
C LYS A 355 -15.98 16.41 -29.72
N HIS A 356 -15.71 17.38 -28.84
CA HIS A 356 -14.55 17.34 -27.95
C HIS A 356 -14.67 16.18 -26.96
N TRP A 357 -15.87 15.89 -26.45
CA TRP A 357 -16.07 14.70 -25.61
C TRP A 357 -15.84 13.40 -26.38
N GLN A 358 -16.34 13.28 -27.62
CA GLN A 358 -16.03 12.12 -28.48
C GLN A 358 -14.53 11.96 -28.75
N TRP A 359 -13.82 13.08 -28.91
CA TRP A 359 -12.37 13.08 -29.06
C TRP A 359 -11.65 12.58 -27.79
N VAL A 360 -12.06 13.02 -26.61
CA VAL A 360 -11.52 12.52 -25.33
C VAL A 360 -11.77 11.01 -25.20
N LEU A 361 -12.98 10.52 -25.51
CA LEU A 361 -13.28 9.08 -25.49
C LEU A 361 -12.42 8.27 -26.47
N TYR A 362 -12.11 8.84 -27.64
CA TYR A 362 -11.18 8.23 -28.59
C TYR A 362 -9.77 8.13 -28.00
N LEU A 363 -9.27 9.20 -27.38
CA LEU A 363 -7.96 9.19 -26.72
C LEU A 363 -7.92 8.20 -25.54
N GLU A 364 -8.99 8.10 -24.75
CA GLU A 364 -9.12 7.08 -23.70
C GLU A 364 -9.02 5.67 -24.27
N ALA A 365 -9.67 5.39 -25.40
CA ALA A 365 -9.59 4.09 -26.07
C ALA A 365 -8.16 3.78 -26.55
N GLN A 366 -7.45 4.78 -27.09
CA GLN A 366 -6.05 4.63 -27.49
C GLN A 366 -5.12 4.39 -26.30
N VAL A 367 -5.36 5.09 -25.18
CA VAL A 367 -4.61 4.83 -23.94
C VAL A 367 -4.86 3.41 -23.45
N ARG A 368 -6.11 2.93 -23.48
CA ARG A 368 -6.48 1.54 -23.12
C ARG A 368 -5.76 0.50 -24.00
N GLU A 369 -5.74 0.73 -25.31
CA GLU A 369 -4.97 -0.13 -26.23
C GLU A 369 -3.47 -0.15 -25.89
N LEU A 370 -2.89 1.01 -25.54
CA LEU A 370 -1.47 1.12 -25.20
C LEU A 370 -1.12 0.43 -23.88
N ILE A 371 -2.00 0.48 -22.89
CA ILE A 371 -1.81 -0.18 -21.58
C ILE A 371 -2.28 -1.65 -21.57
N GLY A 372 -2.93 -2.12 -22.64
CA GLY A 372 -3.39 -3.50 -22.78
C GLY A 372 -4.64 -3.84 -21.98
N GLU A 373 -5.53 -2.86 -21.75
CA GLU A 373 -6.81 -3.00 -21.02
C GLU A 373 -8.01 -3.25 -21.92
#